data_AF-A0A369MWK3-F1
#
_entry.id   AF-A0A369MWK3-F1
#
_cell.length_a   1.000
_cell.length_b   1.000
_cell.length_c   1.000
_cell.angle_alpha   90.00
_cell.angle_beta   90.00
_cell.angle_gamma   90.00
#
_symmetry.space_group_name_H-M   'P 1'
#
loop_
_entity.id
_entity.type
_entity.pdbx_description
1 polymer ?
#
loop_
_entity_poly.entity_id
_entity_poly.type
_entity_poly.pdbx_seq_one_letter_code
_entity_poly.pdbx_strand_id
1 'polypeptide(L)'
;SEAGLASYKEAMEGSFVIQDLRTFSKWPHVMEGWDRMFTEYPAMARDVFNAMFSVDGKPQKPLMKRMMPIVKQRGLFKLAGEVRKAVKSL
;
A
#
# COMPACT_ATOMS: atom_id res chain seq x y z
N SER A 1 -40.42 -1.72 18.57
CA SER A 1 -40.50 -0.46 17.80
C SER A 1 -39.10 -0.05 17.36
N GLU A 2 -38.96 0.42 16.12
CA GLU A 2 -37.71 0.92 15.52
C GLU A 2 -37.00 1.97 16.42
N ALA A 3 -37.78 2.79 17.12
CA ALA A 3 -37.29 3.79 18.08
C ALA A 3 -36.48 3.23 19.26
N GLY A 4 -36.69 1.96 19.66
CA GLY A 4 -35.92 1.32 20.75
C GLY A 4 -34.57 0.77 20.32
N LEU A 5 -34.38 0.53 19.01
CA LEU A 5 -33.12 0.08 18.40
C LEU A 5 -32.25 1.26 17.92
N ALA A 6 -32.80 2.47 17.91
CA ALA A 6 -32.11 3.68 17.51
C ALA A 6 -30.91 3.99 18.41
N SER A 7 -31.04 3.80 19.74
CA SER A 7 -29.95 4.02 20.70
C SER A 7 -28.80 3.03 20.53
N TYR A 8 -29.09 1.78 20.15
CA TYR A 8 -28.06 0.79 19.84
C TYR A 8 -27.30 1.14 18.55
N LYS A 9 -28.02 1.61 17.52
CA LYS A 9 -27.40 2.09 16.29
C LYS A 9 -26.51 3.32 16.55
N GLU A 10 -26.99 4.28 17.34
CA GLU A 10 -26.22 5.47 17.73
C GLU A 10 -24.95 5.09 18.52
N ALA A 11 -25.07 4.16 19.47
CA ALA A 11 -23.93 3.67 20.25
C ALA A 11 -22.90 2.93 19.37
N MET A 12 -23.35 2.13 18.40
CA MET A 12 -22.45 1.50 17.43
C MET A 12 -21.79 2.51 16.49
N GLU A 13 -22.53 3.50 15.99
CA GLU A 13 -21.98 4.56 15.12
C GLU A 13 -20.97 5.45 15.85
N GLY A 14 -21.14 5.63 17.16
CA GLY A 14 -20.18 6.29 18.03
C GLY A 14 -18.98 5.42 18.45
N SER A 15 -19.04 4.10 18.23
CA SER A 15 -17.96 3.18 18.56
C SER A 15 -16.90 3.11 17.44
N PHE A 16 -15.68 2.71 17.80
CA PHE A 16 -14.59 2.52 16.85
C PHE A 16 -14.94 1.55 15.72
N VAL A 17 -15.84 0.59 15.95
CA VAL A 17 -16.19 -0.46 14.99
C VAL A 17 -16.78 0.14 13.70
N ILE A 18 -17.80 0.99 13.81
CA ILE A 18 -18.44 1.59 12.63
C ILE A 18 -17.59 2.73 12.06
N GLN A 19 -16.87 3.46 12.91
CA GLN A 19 -15.96 4.52 12.46
C GLN A 19 -14.80 3.97 11.63
N ASP A 20 -14.20 2.86 12.05
CA ASP A 20 -13.14 2.18 11.30
C ASP A 20 -13.69 1.62 9.98
N LEU A 21 -14.87 0.98 10.02
CA LEU A 21 -15.52 0.49 8.79
C LEU A 21 -15.84 1.62 7.81
N ARG A 22 -16.20 2.83 8.29
CA ARG A 22 -16.39 4.01 7.42
C ARG A 22 -15.07 4.51 6.84
N THR A 23 -14.02 4.59 7.66
CA THR A 23 -12.67 4.99 7.24
C THR A 23 -12.15 4.06 6.14
N PHE A 24 -12.28 2.74 6.31
CA PHE A 24 -11.82 1.76 5.34
C PHE A 24 -12.85 1.41 4.25
N SER A 25 -14.03 2.04 4.23
CA SER A 25 -15.13 1.66 3.32
C SER A 25 -14.75 1.68 1.83
N LYS A 26 -13.81 2.55 1.44
CA LYS A 26 -13.33 2.70 0.06
C LYS A 26 -12.11 1.83 -0.26
N TRP A 27 -11.50 1.26 0.78
CA TRP A 27 -10.25 0.51 0.68
C TRP A 27 -10.39 -0.80 -0.12
N PRO A 28 -11.48 -1.59 0.01
CA PRO A 28 -11.69 -2.78 -0.83
C PRO A 28 -11.71 -2.48 -2.33
N HIS A 29 -12.43 -1.43 -2.77
CA HIS A 29 -12.44 -1.02 -4.17
C HIS A 29 -11.09 -0.50 -4.67
N VAL A 30 -10.29 0.10 -3.78
CA VAL A 30 -8.92 0.50 -4.12
C VAL A 30 -8.02 -0.72 -4.26
N MET A 31 -8.20 -1.76 -3.43
CA MET A 31 -7.47 -3.02 -3.56
C MET A 31 -7.79 -3.76 -4.85
N GLU A 32 -9.06 -3.82 -5.25
CA GLU A 32 -9.48 -4.44 -6.51
C GLU A 32 -8.80 -3.81 -7.73
N GLY A 33 -8.53 -2.49 -7.68
CA GLY A 33 -7.80 -1.77 -8.72
C GLY A 33 -6.28 -1.75 -8.57
N TRP A 34 -5.72 -2.33 -7.50
CA TRP A 34 -4.30 -2.18 -7.14
C TRP A 34 -3.55 -3.53 -7.13
N ASP A 35 -3.63 -4.23 -8.25
CA ASP A 35 -2.99 -5.54 -8.50
C ASP A 35 -1.45 -5.51 -8.26
N ARG A 36 -0.84 -4.34 -8.45
CA ARG A 36 0.60 -4.09 -8.26
C ARG A 36 1.02 -4.06 -6.79
N MET A 37 0.10 -3.79 -5.86
CA MET A 37 0.40 -3.86 -4.41
C MET A 37 0.80 -5.27 -4.00
N PHE A 38 0.14 -6.28 -4.56
CA PHE A 38 0.32 -7.68 -4.20
C PHE A 38 1.39 -8.39 -5.02
N THR A 39 1.71 -7.87 -6.21
CA THR A 39 2.66 -8.50 -7.13
C THR A 39 3.98 -7.74 -7.19
N GLU A 40 3.93 -6.45 -7.48
CA GLU A 40 5.12 -5.69 -7.85
C GLU A 40 5.89 -5.13 -6.66
N TYR A 41 5.21 -4.71 -5.60
CA TYR A 41 5.89 -4.14 -4.43
C TYR A 41 6.70 -5.17 -3.64
N PRO A 42 6.20 -6.39 -3.37
CA PRO A 42 7.00 -7.41 -2.69
C PRO A 42 8.23 -7.80 -3.51
N ALA A 43 8.06 -7.92 -4.83
CA ALA A 43 9.17 -8.23 -5.72
C ALA A 43 10.19 -7.09 -5.78
N MET A 44 9.76 -5.83 -5.78
CA MET A 44 10.65 -4.67 -5.71
C MET A 44 11.40 -4.60 -4.38
N ALA A 45 10.73 -4.84 -3.26
CA ALA A 45 11.38 -4.89 -1.95
C ALA A 45 12.48 -5.97 -1.94
N ARG A 46 12.17 -7.18 -2.43
CA ARG A 46 13.16 -8.25 -2.62
C ARG A 46 14.33 -7.80 -3.48
N ASP A 47 14.07 -7.18 -4.63
CA ASP A 47 15.12 -6.75 -5.56
C ASP A 47 16.01 -5.65 -4.94
N VAL A 48 15.43 -4.74 -4.15
CA VAL A 48 16.16 -3.72 -3.35
C VAL A 48 17.01 -4.38 -2.27
N PHE A 49 16.44 -5.30 -1.48
CA PHE A 49 17.18 -6.02 -0.44
C PHE A 49 18.35 -6.82 -1.02
N ASN A 50 18.14 -7.51 -2.14
CA ASN A 50 19.21 -8.18 -2.86
C ASN A 50 20.28 -7.20 -3.36
N ALA A 51 19.90 -6.04 -3.90
CA ALA A 51 20.87 -5.04 -4.35
C ALA A 51 21.69 -4.41 -3.20
N MET A 52 21.09 -4.30 -2.01
CA MET A 52 21.73 -3.72 -0.83
C MET A 52 22.62 -4.72 -0.09
N PHE A 53 22.16 -5.96 0.09
CA PHE A 53 22.80 -6.93 0.98
C PHE A 53 23.43 -8.13 0.26
N SER A 54 23.19 -8.33 -1.04
CA SER A 54 23.88 -9.38 -1.80
C SER A 54 25.33 -8.98 -2.10
N VAL A 55 26.26 -9.73 -1.52
CA VAL A 55 27.70 -9.61 -1.67
C VAL A 55 28.16 -10.64 -2.71
N ASP A 56 28.12 -10.25 -3.99
CA ASP A 56 28.40 -11.16 -5.12
C ASP A 56 29.91 -11.28 -5.43
N GLY A 57 30.81 -10.94 -4.49
CA GLY A 57 32.27 -11.01 -4.63
C GLY A 57 32.89 -10.06 -5.69
N LYS A 58 32.08 -9.23 -6.36
CA LYS A 58 32.51 -8.24 -7.37
C LYS A 58 32.67 -6.85 -6.74
N PRO A 59 33.49 -5.94 -7.32
CA PRO A 59 33.66 -4.59 -6.80
C PRO A 59 32.31 -3.91 -6.59
N GLN A 60 32.04 -3.43 -5.37
CA GLN A 60 30.79 -2.76 -5.04
C GLN A 60 30.61 -1.52 -5.92
N LYS A 61 29.64 -1.59 -6.83
CA LYS A 61 29.17 -0.41 -7.56
C LYS A 61 28.37 0.48 -6.60
N PRO A 62 28.43 1.82 -6.74
CA PRO A 62 27.63 2.72 -5.92
C PRO A 62 26.16 2.31 -5.92
N LEU A 63 25.54 2.31 -4.73
CA LEU A 63 24.17 1.83 -4.49
C LEU A 63 23.16 2.39 -5.52
N MET A 64 23.28 3.69 -5.84
CA MET A 64 22.46 4.36 -6.87
C MET A 64 22.52 3.65 -8.24
N LYS A 65 23.68 3.15 -8.67
CA LYS A 65 23.82 2.45 -9.96
C LYS A 65 23.18 1.07 -9.95
N ARG A 66 23.10 0.40 -8.78
CA ARG A 66 22.39 -0.89 -8.62
C ARG A 66 20.88 -0.70 -8.52
N MET A 67 20.42 0.39 -7.91
CA MET A 67 19.00 0.70 -7.76
C MET A 67 18.35 1.29 -9.03
N MET A 68 19.07 2.09 -9.80
CA MET A 68 18.56 2.72 -11.03
C MET A 68 17.83 1.78 -12.01
N PRO A 69 18.32 0.57 -12.32
CA PRO A 69 17.59 -0.36 -13.18
C PRO A 69 16.29 -0.89 -12.55
N ILE A 70 16.25 -1.15 -11.24
CA ILE A 70 15.04 -1.58 -10.51
C ILE A 70 13.98 -0.48 -10.59
N VAL A 71 14.41 0.76 -10.38
CA VAL A 71 13.59 1.97 -10.41
C VAL A 71 13.06 2.27 -11.82
N LYS A 72 13.89 2.07 -12.86
CA LYS A 72 13.51 2.26 -14.27
C LYS A 72 12.56 1.17 -14.77
N GLN A 73 12.75 -0.09 -14.37
CA GLN A 73 11.89 -1.19 -14.81
C GLN A 73 10.45 -1.06 -14.33
N ARG A 74 10.22 -0.50 -13.13
CA ARG A 74 8.88 -0.46 -12.52
C ARG A 74 8.15 0.88 -12.60
N GLY A 75 8.84 1.94 -13.03
CA GLY A 75 8.24 3.24 -13.34
C GLY A 75 7.77 4.03 -12.12
N LEU A 76 8.66 4.87 -11.56
CA LEU A 76 8.41 5.71 -10.37
C LEU A 76 7.11 6.55 -10.44
N PHE A 77 6.75 7.03 -11.62
CA PHE A 77 5.57 7.89 -11.78
C PHE A 77 4.25 7.15 -11.56
N LYS A 78 4.15 5.88 -11.99
CA LYS A 78 2.96 5.05 -11.74
C LYS A 78 2.88 4.65 -10.27
N LEU A 79 4.01 4.25 -9.69
CA LEU A 79 4.17 3.98 -8.26
C LEU A 79 3.71 5.16 -7.38
N ALA A 80 4.21 6.37 -7.66
CA ALA A 80 3.85 7.57 -6.91
C ALA A 80 2.36 7.94 -7.06
N GLY A 81 1.78 7.74 -8.25
CA GLY A 81 0.37 7.96 -8.51
C GLY A 81 -0.54 6.98 -7.77
N GLU A 82 -0.15 5.70 -7.71
CA GLU A 82 -0.88 4.65 -6.98
C GLU A 82 -0.83 4.89 -5.46
N VAL A 83 0.35 5.19 -4.91
CA VAL A 83 0.50 5.55 -3.50
C VAL A 83 -0.34 6.78 -3.14
N ARG A 84 -0.35 7.82 -3.99
CA ARG A 84 -1.18 9.02 -3.76
C ARG A 84 -2.67 8.71 -3.78
N LYS A 85 -3.14 7.82 -4.68
CA LYS A 85 -4.55 7.39 -4.70
C LYS A 85 -4.91 6.61 -3.45
N ALA A 86 -4.05 5.69 -3.01
CA ALA A 86 -4.25 4.90 -1.80
C ALA A 86 -4.30 5.77 -0.53
N VAL A 87 -3.40 6.75 -0.40
CA VAL A 87 -3.39 7.69 0.74
C VAL A 87 -4.62 8.59 0.75
N LYS A 88 -5.18 8.93 -0.41
CA LYS A 88 -6.41 9.74 -0.50
C LYS A 88 -7.69 8.92 -0.23
N SER A 89 -7.59 7.59 -0.25
CA SER A 89 -8.71 6.69 -0.01
C SER A 89 -8.77 6.13 1.41
N LEU A 90 -7.69 6.28 2.18
CA LEU A 90 -7.72 6.26 3.65
C LEU A 90 -8.27 7.61 4.16
#